data_AF-A0A2X3H446-F1
#
_entry.id   AF-A0A2X3H446-F1
#
_cell.length_a   1.000
_cell.length_b   1.000
_cell.length_c   1.000
_cell.angle_alpha   90.00
_cell.angle_beta   90.00
_cell.angle_gamma   90.00
#
_symmetry.space_group_name_H-M   'P 1'
#
loop_
_entity.id
_entity.type
_entity.pdbx_description
1 polymer ?
#
loop_
_entity_poly.entity_id
_entity_poly.type
_entity_poly.pdbx_seq_one_letter_code
_entity_poly.pdbx_strand_id
1 'polypeptide(L)'
;MKNPTLLQCFHWYYPTGGELWPEVEALAPSLNEIGINMVWLPPAYKGASGGYSVGYDTYDLFDLGEFDQKGSVATKYGDKAQLLAAINALKEHNIAVLLDVVLNHKMGADEKEALRVQRVDEQDRTQIDEEIIECEAWTRYTFPVRAGQYSQFVWDYKCF
;
A
#
# COMPACT_ATOMS: atom_id res chain seq x y z
N MET A 1 -4.65 6.82 34.12
CA MET A 1 -4.15 6.64 32.74
C MET A 1 -5.16 5.79 31.99
N LYS A 2 -5.51 6.14 30.74
CA LYS A 2 -6.31 5.25 29.86
C LYS A 2 -5.39 4.14 29.35
N ASN A 3 -5.86 2.89 29.34
CA ASN A 3 -5.09 1.78 28.78
C ASN A 3 -4.97 1.94 27.26
N PRO A 4 -3.82 1.63 26.65
CA PRO A 4 -3.71 1.56 25.19
C PRO A 4 -4.63 0.48 24.62
N THR A 5 -5.46 0.84 23.65
CA THR A 5 -6.39 -0.07 22.97
C THR A 5 -6.35 0.23 21.47
N LEU A 6 -5.89 -0.75 20.71
CA LEU A 6 -5.73 -0.68 19.25
C LEU A 6 -6.94 -1.29 18.54
N LEU A 7 -7.43 -0.60 17.52
CA LEU A 7 -8.40 -1.13 16.54
C LEU A 7 -7.73 -1.28 15.18
N GLN A 8 -7.80 -2.48 14.58
CA GLN A 8 -7.61 -2.64 13.14
C GLN A 8 -8.84 -2.10 12.42
N CYS A 9 -8.72 -0.94 11.78
CA CYS A 9 -9.86 -0.19 11.26
C CYS A 9 -10.19 -0.52 9.80
N PHE A 10 -10.11 -1.81 9.44
CA PHE A 10 -10.44 -2.32 8.12
C PHE A 10 -10.62 -3.85 8.15
N HIS A 11 -11.27 -4.39 7.13
CA HIS A 11 -11.35 -5.84 6.90
C HIS A 11 -11.22 -6.14 5.40
N TRP A 12 -10.95 -7.41 5.07
CA TRP A 12 -10.68 -7.84 3.69
C TRP A 12 -11.80 -7.49 2.70
N TYR A 13 -13.04 -7.80 3.09
CA TYR A 13 -14.24 -7.60 2.29
C TYR A 13 -14.81 -6.18 2.32
N TYR A 14 -14.05 -5.19 2.79
CA TYR A 14 -14.52 -3.80 2.82
C TYR A 14 -14.91 -3.38 1.39
N PRO A 15 -16.04 -2.69 1.18
CA PRO A 15 -16.49 -2.34 -0.15
C PRO A 15 -15.48 -1.43 -0.87
N THR A 16 -15.51 -1.46 -2.19
CA THR A 16 -14.84 -0.46 -3.01
C THR A 16 -15.67 0.82 -3.04
N GLY A 17 -15.05 1.95 -3.36
CA GLY A 17 -15.76 3.24 -3.49
C GLY A 17 -15.07 4.40 -2.78
N GLY A 18 -14.04 4.14 -1.99
CA GLY A 18 -13.28 5.20 -1.33
C GLY A 18 -13.94 5.75 -0.05
N GLU A 19 -14.78 4.95 0.61
CA GLU A 19 -15.58 5.38 1.75
C GLU A 19 -14.88 5.22 3.12
N LEU A 20 -13.76 4.48 3.18
CA LEU A 20 -13.11 4.20 4.46
C LEU A 20 -12.59 5.46 5.14
N TRP A 21 -11.93 6.35 4.40
CA TRP A 21 -11.39 7.57 5.01
C TRP A 21 -12.51 8.49 5.54
N PRO A 22 -13.59 8.79 4.79
CA PRO A 22 -14.76 9.49 5.34
C PRO A 22 -15.39 8.80 6.56
N GLU A 23 -15.51 7.47 6.56
CA GLU A 23 -16.05 6.74 7.71
C GLU A 23 -15.16 6.86 8.95
N VAL A 24 -13.84 6.77 8.79
CA VAL A 24 -12.87 6.95 9.87
C VAL A 24 -12.95 8.36 10.45
N GLU A 25 -13.05 9.39 9.60
CA GLU A 25 -13.25 10.77 10.00
C GLU A 25 -14.52 10.92 10.86
N ALA A 26 -15.64 10.36 10.40
CA ALA A 26 -16.92 10.40 11.10
C ALA A 26 -16.92 9.62 12.44
N LEU A 27 -16.15 8.53 12.53
CA LEU A 27 -16.05 7.71 13.74
C LEU A 27 -15.11 8.29 14.80
N ALA A 28 -14.12 9.09 14.41
CA ALA A 28 -13.06 9.60 15.28
C ALA A 28 -13.56 10.20 16.62
N PRO A 29 -14.67 10.98 16.68
CA PRO A 29 -15.19 11.52 17.93
C PRO A 29 -15.61 10.45 18.95
N SER A 30 -16.11 9.31 18.47
CA SER A 30 -16.70 8.25 19.32
C SER A 30 -15.70 7.19 19.78
N LEU A 31 -14.61 6.97 19.04
CA LEU A 31 -13.65 5.89 19.31
C LEU A 31 -13.02 6.00 20.71
N ASN A 32 -12.63 7.21 21.10
CA ASN A 32 -11.99 7.43 22.41
C ASN A 32 -12.99 7.34 23.58
N GLU A 33 -14.29 7.55 23.33
CA GLU A 33 -15.36 7.37 24.31
C GLU A 33 -15.54 5.89 24.67
N ILE A 34 -15.39 5.00 23.68
CA ILE A 34 -15.42 3.54 23.88
C ILE A 34 -14.05 2.93 24.24
N GLY A 35 -13.04 3.78 24.50
CA GLY A 35 -11.73 3.38 25.00
C GLY A 35 -10.69 3.01 23.93
N ILE A 36 -10.99 3.20 22.64
CA ILE A 36 -10.04 3.04 21.54
C ILE A 36 -9.22 4.31 21.39
N ASN A 37 -7.90 4.20 21.50
CA ASN A 37 -6.98 5.34 21.44
C ASN A 37 -5.81 5.13 20.47
N MET A 38 -5.84 4.03 19.70
CA MET A 38 -4.95 3.77 18.59
C MET A 38 -5.75 3.12 17.47
N VAL A 39 -5.48 3.48 16.22
CA VAL A 39 -6.04 2.81 15.03
C VAL A 39 -4.91 2.37 14.09
N TRP A 40 -5.06 1.17 13.55
CA TRP A 40 -4.27 0.68 12.43
C TRP A 40 -5.10 0.77 11.16
N LEU A 41 -4.66 1.63 10.25
CA LEU A 41 -5.26 1.85 8.94
C LEU A 41 -4.57 0.96 7.89
N PRO A 42 -5.30 0.52 6.85
CA PRO A 42 -4.72 -0.33 5.79
C PRO A 42 -3.66 0.42 4.98
N PRO A 43 -2.90 -0.28 4.11
CA PRO A 43 -1.95 0.38 3.22
C PRO A 43 -2.66 1.45 2.37
N ALA A 44 -2.17 2.68 2.45
CA ALA A 44 -2.82 3.85 1.87
C ALA A 44 -2.28 4.26 0.49
N TYR A 45 -1.25 3.56 0.01
CA TYR A 45 -0.62 3.82 -1.28
C TYR A 45 -1.18 2.92 -2.38
N LYS A 46 -0.97 3.31 -3.65
CA LYS A 46 -1.50 2.64 -4.83
C LYS A 46 -0.99 1.19 -4.94
N GLY A 47 -1.92 0.26 -5.04
CA GLY A 47 -1.65 -1.15 -5.38
C GLY A 47 -1.78 -1.44 -6.87
N ALA A 48 -1.28 -2.60 -7.29
CA ALA A 48 -1.28 -3.07 -8.68
C ALA A 48 -2.70 -3.19 -9.26
N SER A 49 -3.67 -3.54 -8.42
CA SER A 49 -5.10 -3.65 -8.78
C SER A 49 -5.87 -2.32 -8.67
N GLY A 50 -5.18 -1.19 -8.52
CA GLY A 50 -5.80 0.15 -8.47
C GLY A 50 -6.82 0.29 -7.33
N GLY A 51 -8.00 0.84 -7.64
CA GLY A 51 -9.10 1.05 -6.70
C GLY A 51 -9.73 -0.24 -6.11
N TYR A 52 -9.32 -1.42 -6.58
CA TYR A 52 -9.77 -2.71 -6.05
C TYR A 52 -8.76 -3.36 -5.08
N SER A 53 -7.54 -2.81 -5.01
CA SER A 53 -6.46 -3.32 -4.18
C SER A 53 -6.80 -3.22 -2.69
N VAL A 54 -6.55 -4.28 -1.92
CA VAL A 54 -6.56 -4.26 -0.44
C VAL A 54 -5.28 -3.61 0.12
N GLY A 55 -4.30 -3.30 -0.74
CA GLY A 55 -3.09 -2.56 -0.40
C GLY A 55 -1.80 -3.39 -0.37
N TYR A 56 -1.92 -4.72 -0.25
CA TYR A 56 -0.75 -5.61 -0.13
C TYR A 56 -0.06 -5.92 -1.48
N ASP A 57 -0.73 -5.75 -2.61
CA ASP A 57 -0.12 -5.80 -3.96
C ASP A 57 0.55 -4.47 -4.31
N THR A 58 1.48 -4.01 -3.46
CA THR A 58 2.04 -2.64 -3.51
C THR A 58 2.68 -2.31 -4.84
N TYR A 59 2.23 -1.20 -5.47
CA TYR A 59 2.78 -0.69 -6.71
C TYR A 59 3.63 0.57 -6.46
N ASP A 60 3.05 1.66 -5.97
CA ASP A 60 3.73 2.96 -5.83
C ASP A 60 3.51 3.57 -4.44
N LEU A 61 4.55 3.48 -3.60
CA LEU A 61 4.52 3.93 -2.20
C LEU A 61 4.28 5.44 -2.03
N PHE A 62 4.53 6.23 -3.07
CA PHE A 62 4.37 7.70 -3.03
C PHE A 62 3.00 8.16 -3.55
N ASP A 63 2.22 7.27 -4.15
CA ASP A 63 0.88 7.57 -4.64
C ASP A 63 -0.15 7.18 -3.58
N LEU A 64 -0.48 8.11 -2.67
CA LEU A 64 -1.48 7.91 -1.61
C LEU A 64 -2.93 8.06 -2.12
N GLY A 65 -3.19 7.67 -3.36
CA GLY A 65 -4.45 7.94 -4.06
C GLY A 65 -4.51 9.38 -4.60
N GLU A 66 -3.41 9.86 -5.17
CA GLU A 66 -3.23 11.22 -5.69
C GLU A 66 -3.10 11.26 -7.21
N PHE A 67 -2.56 10.20 -7.82
CA PHE A 67 -2.28 10.13 -9.25
C PHE A 67 -3.19 9.11 -9.93
N ASP A 68 -3.59 9.38 -11.19
CA ASP A 68 -4.38 8.43 -11.99
C ASP A 68 -3.49 7.28 -12.51
N GLN A 69 -3.20 6.34 -11.61
CA GLN A 69 -2.34 5.18 -11.85
C GLN A 69 -3.13 3.90 -11.61
N LYS A 70 -2.86 2.88 -12.45
CA LYS A 70 -3.54 1.58 -12.38
C LYS A 70 -5.07 1.68 -12.48
N GLY A 71 -5.57 2.64 -13.27
CA GLY A 71 -6.99 2.80 -13.59
C GLY A 71 -7.82 3.52 -12.52
N SER A 72 -7.19 4.16 -11.53
CA SER A 72 -7.88 5.02 -10.58
C SER A 72 -6.97 6.10 -9.99
N VAL A 73 -7.56 7.25 -9.62
CA VAL A 73 -6.90 8.23 -8.75
C VAL A 73 -6.89 7.69 -7.32
N ALA A 74 -8.08 7.56 -6.72
CA ALA A 74 -8.24 7.04 -5.36
C ALA A 74 -7.76 5.59 -5.23
N THR A 75 -7.33 5.24 -4.02
CA THR A 75 -7.18 3.84 -3.62
C THR A 75 -8.55 3.23 -3.34
N LYS A 76 -8.59 1.95 -2.96
CA LYS A 76 -9.83 1.31 -2.47
C LYS A 76 -10.51 2.10 -1.35
N TYR A 77 -9.71 2.77 -0.52
CA TYR A 77 -10.11 3.39 0.74
C TYR A 77 -10.42 4.88 0.64
N GLY A 78 -9.98 5.52 -0.44
CA GLY A 78 -10.20 6.95 -0.73
C GLY A 78 -8.96 7.60 -1.33
N ASP A 79 -9.04 8.92 -1.53
CA ASP A 79 -7.94 9.75 -2.01
C ASP A 79 -7.07 10.29 -0.87
N LYS A 80 -5.96 10.94 -1.24
CA LYS A 80 -5.00 11.52 -0.28
C LYS A 80 -5.61 12.61 0.59
N ALA A 81 -6.54 13.41 0.08
CA ALA A 81 -7.15 14.48 0.84
C ALA A 81 -8.07 13.92 1.94
N GLN A 82 -8.87 12.91 1.60
CA GLN A 82 -9.72 12.19 2.55
C GLN A 82 -8.87 11.47 3.62
N LEU A 83 -7.76 10.82 3.23
CA LEU A 83 -6.84 10.21 4.19
C LEU A 83 -6.31 11.23 5.21
N LEU A 84 -5.88 12.40 4.75
CA LEU A 84 -5.37 13.46 5.63
C LEU A 84 -6.47 14.02 6.55
N ALA A 85 -7.70 14.17 6.06
CA ALA A 85 -8.84 14.58 6.87
C ALA A 85 -9.12 13.58 7.99
N ALA A 86 -9.18 12.28 7.67
CA ALA A 86 -9.35 11.20 8.64
C ALA A 86 -8.24 11.18 9.70
N ILE A 87 -6.97 11.31 9.29
CA ILE A 87 -5.82 11.38 10.20
C ILE A 87 -5.91 12.59 11.13
N ASN A 88 -6.33 13.75 10.62
CA ASN A 88 -6.47 14.96 11.43
C ASN A 88 -7.58 14.81 12.47
N ALA A 89 -8.76 14.29 12.08
CA ALA A 89 -9.85 14.02 13.00
C ALA A 89 -9.43 13.04 14.12
N LEU A 90 -8.74 11.95 13.79
CA LEU A 90 -8.21 11.02 14.79
C LEU A 90 -7.25 11.72 15.78
N LYS A 91 -6.35 12.58 15.28
CA LYS A 91 -5.42 13.33 16.13
C LYS A 91 -6.10 14.34 17.03
N GLU A 92 -7.11 15.07 16.53
CA GLU A 92 -7.93 16.00 17.32
C GLU A 92 -8.62 15.29 18.49
N HIS A 93 -8.99 14.03 18.31
CA HIS A 93 -9.56 13.18 19.34
C HIS A 93 -8.53 12.36 20.14
N ASN A 94 -7.24 12.71 20.06
CA ASN A 94 -6.14 12.06 20.79
C ASN A 94 -6.01 10.55 20.51
N ILE A 95 -6.27 10.14 19.27
CA ILE A 95 -6.13 8.76 18.80
C ILE A 95 -4.84 8.65 17.98
N ALA A 96 -3.96 7.73 18.36
CA ALA A 96 -2.74 7.47 17.59
C ALA A 96 -3.07 6.75 16.27
N VAL A 97 -2.36 7.11 15.21
CA VAL A 97 -2.55 6.51 13.88
C VAL A 97 -1.33 5.68 13.51
N LEU A 98 -1.58 4.42 13.16
CA LEU A 98 -0.60 3.49 12.60
C LEU A 98 -0.99 3.23 11.16
N LEU A 99 -0.08 3.54 10.24
CA LEU A 99 -0.22 3.20 8.83
C LEU A 99 0.52 1.89 8.55
N ASP A 100 -0.11 1.02 7.75
CA ASP A 100 0.52 -0.20 7.29
C ASP A 100 1.72 0.07 6.36
N VAL A 101 2.73 -0.80 6.41
CA VAL A 101 4.00 -0.67 5.70
C VAL A 101 4.37 -2.00 5.06
N VAL A 102 4.22 -2.08 3.74
CA VAL A 102 4.45 -3.27 2.91
C VAL A 102 5.69 -3.04 2.05
N LEU A 103 6.82 -3.60 2.50
CA LEU A 103 8.14 -3.39 1.87
C LEU A 103 8.79 -4.69 1.39
N ASN A 104 8.15 -5.84 1.60
CA ASN A 104 8.72 -7.13 1.21
C ASN A 104 8.81 -7.32 -0.31
N HIS A 105 7.85 -6.78 -1.06
CA HIS A 105 7.72 -7.02 -2.49
C HIS A 105 7.06 -5.83 -3.19
N LYS A 106 7.09 -5.84 -4.52
CA LYS A 106 6.36 -4.91 -5.39
C LYS A 106 5.63 -5.70 -6.47
N MET A 107 4.44 -5.25 -6.86
CA MET A 107 3.61 -5.88 -7.88
C MET A 107 3.12 -4.86 -8.91
N GLY A 108 2.83 -5.35 -10.12
CA GLY A 108 2.29 -4.52 -11.20
C GLY A 108 3.33 -3.60 -11.83
N ALA A 109 4.55 -4.09 -12.07
CA ALA A 109 5.58 -3.34 -12.80
C ALA A 109 5.05 -2.80 -14.13
N ASP A 110 5.62 -1.69 -14.59
CA ASP A 110 5.19 -1.01 -15.81
C ASP A 110 5.78 -1.68 -17.05
N GLU A 111 6.98 -2.25 -16.91
CA GLU A 111 7.73 -2.87 -17.99
C GLU A 111 8.36 -4.20 -17.53
N LYS A 112 8.62 -5.06 -18.50
CA LYS A 112 9.45 -6.25 -18.32
C LYS A 112 10.91 -5.95 -18.60
N GLU A 113 11.82 -6.63 -17.92
CA GLU A 113 13.24 -6.64 -18.24
C GLU A 113 13.66 -8.07 -18.61
N ALA A 114 14.54 -8.21 -19.60
CA ALA A 114 15.16 -9.48 -19.97
C ALA A 114 16.28 -9.80 -18.98
N LEU A 115 16.22 -10.97 -18.35
CA LEU A 115 17.08 -11.38 -17.25
C LEU A 115 17.61 -12.80 -17.46
N ARG A 116 18.69 -13.09 -16.74
CA ARG A 116 19.21 -14.45 -16.55
C ARG A 116 18.99 -14.84 -15.11
N VAL A 117 18.29 -15.94 -14.88
CA VAL A 117 17.93 -16.41 -13.53
C VAL A 117 18.28 -17.89 -13.37
N GLN A 118 18.39 -18.33 -12.13
CA GLN A 118 18.51 -19.74 -11.76
C GLN A 118 17.28 -20.12 -10.95
N ARG A 119 16.76 -21.34 -11.16
CA ARG A 119 15.66 -21.86 -10.35
C ARG A 119 16.19 -22.22 -8.97
N VAL A 120 15.30 -22.14 -7.97
CA VAL A 120 15.57 -22.62 -6.61
C VAL A 120 14.52 -23.64 -6.21
N ASP A 121 14.88 -24.56 -5.31
CA ASP A 121 13.92 -25.54 -4.79
C ASP A 121 12.80 -24.85 -3.98
N GLU A 122 11.57 -25.33 -4.15
CA GLU A 122 10.40 -24.70 -3.54
C GLU A 122 10.31 -24.93 -2.02
N GLN A 123 10.95 -25.98 -1.51
CA GLN A 123 10.99 -26.36 -0.09
C GLN A 123 12.28 -25.87 0.59
N ASP A 124 13.37 -25.69 -0.16
CA ASP A 124 14.63 -25.10 0.32
C ASP A 124 15.25 -24.14 -0.71
N ARG A 125 14.98 -22.84 -0.55
CA ARG A 125 15.38 -21.81 -1.52
C ARG A 125 16.89 -21.52 -1.50
N THR A 126 17.66 -22.18 -0.63
CA THR A 126 19.13 -22.12 -0.64
C THR A 126 19.75 -23.11 -1.64
N GLN A 127 18.98 -24.08 -2.14
CA GLN A 127 19.37 -24.99 -3.21
C GLN A 127 19.12 -24.31 -4.56
N ILE A 128 20.19 -23.93 -5.25
CA ILE A 128 20.15 -23.19 -6.51
C ILE A 128 20.54 -24.15 -7.64
N ASP A 129 19.69 -24.24 -8.67
CA ASP A 129 19.96 -25.02 -9.87
C ASP A 129 21.15 -24.44 -10.65
N GLU A 130 22.02 -25.29 -11.21
CA GLU A 130 23.16 -24.86 -12.02
C GLU A 130 22.72 -24.27 -13.38
N GLU A 131 21.52 -24.63 -13.86
CA GLU A 131 20.97 -24.11 -15.12
C GLU A 131 20.63 -22.62 -15.01
N ILE A 132 21.29 -21.81 -15.85
CA ILE A 132 20.90 -20.42 -16.06
C ILE A 132 19.91 -20.34 -17.22
N ILE A 133 18.72 -19.82 -16.94
CA ILE A 133 17.66 -19.62 -17.92
C ILE A 133 17.51 -18.14 -18.26
N GLU A 134 17.22 -17.84 -19.52
CA GLU A 134 16.79 -16.51 -19.94
C GLU A 134 15.27 -16.38 -19.76
N CYS A 135 14.83 -15.26 -19.18
CA CYS A 135 13.42 -14.97 -19.02
C CYS A 135 13.15 -13.47 -19.12
N GLU A 136 11.86 -13.11 -19.19
CA GLU A 136 11.42 -11.74 -18.95
C GLU A 136 10.72 -11.66 -17.61
N ALA A 137 11.04 -10.65 -16.79
CA ALA A 137 10.41 -10.45 -15.50
C ALA A 137 9.87 -9.03 -15.32
N TRP A 138 8.74 -8.91 -14.61
CA TRP A 138 8.09 -7.66 -14.24
C TRP A 138 8.83 -6.96 -13.09
N THR A 139 9.93 -6.28 -13.41
CA THR A 139 10.85 -5.68 -12.43
C THR A 139 11.02 -4.18 -12.58
N ARG A 140 10.52 -3.58 -13.66
CA ARG A 140 10.75 -2.17 -13.96
C ARG A 140 9.55 -1.29 -13.64
N TYR A 141 9.73 -0.40 -12.66
CA TYR A 141 8.69 0.51 -12.16
C TYR A 141 9.11 1.95 -12.41
N THR A 142 8.48 2.58 -13.40
CA THR A 142 8.81 3.92 -13.88
C THR A 142 7.86 4.99 -13.36
N PHE A 143 6.67 4.60 -12.87
CA PHE A 143 5.66 5.50 -12.31
C PHE A 143 5.35 6.70 -13.23
N PRO A 144 4.99 6.45 -14.50
CA PRO A 144 5.03 7.48 -15.54
C PRO A 144 4.08 8.65 -15.25
N VAL A 145 2.95 8.40 -14.58
CA VAL A 145 1.96 9.45 -14.25
C VAL A 145 2.43 10.29 -13.06
N ARG A 146 3.05 9.69 -12.05
CA ARG A 146 3.64 10.45 -10.94
C ARG A 146 4.86 11.27 -11.39
N ALA A 147 5.52 10.86 -12.48
CA ALA A 147 6.54 11.65 -13.19
C ALA A 147 7.65 12.22 -12.28
N GLY A 148 8.09 11.44 -11.29
CA GLY A 148 9.14 11.83 -10.36
C GLY A 148 8.71 12.77 -9.23
N GLN A 149 7.42 13.11 -9.12
CA GLN A 149 6.89 13.85 -7.98
C GLN A 149 7.12 13.05 -6.68
N TYR A 150 7.61 13.74 -5.64
CA TYR A 150 8.09 13.21 -4.35
C TYR A 150 9.36 12.34 -4.41
N SER A 151 9.53 11.52 -5.44
CA SER A 151 10.71 10.67 -5.63
C SER A 151 10.96 10.36 -7.09
N GLN A 152 12.20 10.58 -7.55
CA GLN A 152 12.66 10.26 -8.91
C GLN A 152 13.19 8.83 -9.05
N PHE A 153 13.13 8.02 -7.99
CA PHE A 153 13.68 6.66 -8.00
C PHE A 153 12.85 5.74 -8.89
N VAL A 154 13.54 5.05 -9.81
CA VAL A 154 12.98 4.01 -10.69
C VAL A 154 13.52 2.67 -10.20
N TRP A 155 12.63 1.69 -10.05
CA TRP A 155 13.04 0.33 -9.70
C TRP A 155 13.38 -0.43 -10.97
N ASP A 156 14.46 -1.20 -10.93
CA ASP A 156 14.86 -2.17 -11.92
C ASP A 156 15.18 -3.51 -11.24
N TYR A 157 15.51 -4.54 -12.02
CA TYR A 157 15.83 -5.87 -11.50
C TYR A 157 16.95 -5.90 -10.45
N LYS A 158 17.83 -4.89 -10.36
CA LYS A 158 18.92 -4.86 -9.37
C LYS A 158 18.41 -4.53 -7.96
N CYS A 159 17.15 -4.13 -7.85
CA CYS A 159 16.49 -3.82 -6.59
C CYS A 159 15.82 -5.05 -5.94
N PHE A 160 15.91 -6.24 -6.56
CA PHE A 160 15.22 -7.46 -6.15
C PHE A 160 16.19 -8.65 -6.00
#